data_AF-A0A269TK09-F1
#
_entry.id   AF-A0A269TK09-F1
#
_cell.length_a   1.000
_cell.length_b   1.000
_cell.length_c   1.000
_cell.angle_alpha   90.00
_cell.angle_beta   90.00
_cell.angle_gamma   90.00
#
_symmetry.space_group_name_H-M   'P 1'
#
loop_
_entity.id
_entity.type
_entity.pdbx_description
1 polymer ?
#
loop_
_entity_poly.entity_id
_entity_poly.type
_entity_poly.pdbx_seq_one_letter_code
_entity_poly.pdbx_strand_id
1 'polypeptide(L)'
;MINLSAIKSKFKKILFFSGITILSLATFSAIACKSINEDNVKLTPEDRRLKAEGQGTDIREKTLENEKTVVQLKMAGYNQFTFSDYWWLESDNQQINVISEVYGIDAEKSLMSKRSERIIKQLESGKIQELPSVISREVFFKVDNLKAIEEEIGKTSMLETSKSLDDQTNSDKQFKTISLVSDEESLKTQLRVSEQEKEKFSQFIKEKVDSNLTEEQIEKLKPWNSYVTFDLIKDKLNLENNNYLFIKDLTRFIENADSYYAEKYKAYVKVDTGVQLSDYKINKETKTITLKFSYVTVPDSFFVTKTLDIKPYVYTGPRKSTSWLVPVDKNELSDFDLNEWTIKIASRTSRD
;
A
#
# COMPACT_ATOMS: atom_id res chain seq x y z
N MET A 1 -92.89 -11.21 -38.01
CA MET A 1 -93.61 -9.92 -38.10
C MET A 1 -92.59 -8.80 -38.09
N ILE A 2 -92.44 -8.16 -39.26
CA ILE A 2 -92.05 -6.75 -39.52
C ILE A 2 -90.75 -6.28 -38.80
N ASN A 3 -89.53 -6.39 -39.35
CA ASN A 3 -88.95 -5.86 -40.62
C ASN A 3 -88.83 -4.32 -40.58
N LEU A 4 -87.64 -3.71 -40.47
CA LEU A 4 -86.79 -3.12 -41.54
C LEU A 4 -85.89 -2.08 -40.83
N SER A 5 -84.69 -1.67 -41.25
CA SER A 5 -84.01 -1.69 -42.54
C SER A 5 -82.52 -1.36 -42.35
N ALA A 6 -81.68 -1.98 -43.17
CA ALA A 6 -80.31 -1.58 -43.43
C ALA A 6 -80.22 -0.22 -44.16
N ILE A 7 -79.16 0.55 -43.89
CA ILE A 7 -78.65 1.58 -44.82
C ILE A 7 -77.13 1.44 -44.95
N LYS A 8 -76.69 1.07 -46.15
CA LYS A 8 -75.31 1.17 -46.65
C LYS A 8 -75.09 2.59 -47.22
N SER A 9 -73.94 3.21 -46.93
CA SER A 9 -73.43 4.36 -47.70
C SER A 9 -71.89 4.44 -47.59
N LYS A 10 -71.15 3.88 -48.55
CA LYS A 10 -70.29 4.54 -49.55
C LYS A 10 -69.38 5.70 -49.06
N PHE A 11 -68.08 5.40 -49.05
CA PHE A 11 -66.95 6.17 -49.59
C PHE A 11 -67.10 7.69 -49.71
N LYS A 12 -66.29 8.44 -48.95
CA LYS A 12 -65.60 9.64 -49.45
C LYS A 12 -64.25 9.83 -48.75
N LYS A 13 -63.22 9.96 -49.59
CA LYS A 13 -61.82 10.25 -49.24
C LYS A 13 -61.74 11.60 -48.54
N ILE A 14 -61.02 11.65 -47.42
CA ILE A 14 -60.40 12.88 -46.93
C ILE A 14 -58.93 12.57 -46.67
N LEU A 15 -58.09 13.06 -47.57
CA LEU A 15 -56.66 13.25 -47.41
C LEU A 15 -56.46 14.31 -46.32
N PHE A 16 -55.65 14.01 -45.31
CA PHE A 16 -54.85 15.05 -44.66
C PHE A 16 -53.42 14.56 -44.48
N PHE A 17 -52.54 15.45 -44.90
CA PHE A 17 -51.09 15.36 -44.99
C PHE A 17 -50.40 15.30 -43.63
N SER A 18 -49.12 14.92 -43.72
CA SER A 18 -47.99 15.28 -42.86
C SER A 18 -47.69 14.36 -41.67
N GLY A 19 -46.42 13.93 -41.61
CA GLY A 19 -45.86 13.26 -40.44
C GLY A 19 -44.69 12.33 -40.76
N ILE A 20 -43.63 12.92 -41.33
CA ILE A 20 -42.21 12.56 -41.21
C ILE A 20 -41.93 11.22 -40.49
N THR A 21 -41.47 10.22 -41.26
CA THR A 21 -40.76 9.04 -40.75
C THR A 21 -39.40 9.46 -40.21
N ILE A 22 -39.29 9.56 -38.89
CA ILE A 22 -38.02 9.50 -38.14
C ILE A 22 -38.21 8.48 -37.01
N LEU A 23 -37.10 7.83 -36.65
CA LEU A 23 -36.87 6.83 -35.60
C LEU A 23 -36.97 5.37 -36.09
N SER A 24 -35.99 4.50 -35.86
CA SER A 24 -34.94 4.54 -34.84
C SER A 24 -33.69 3.78 -35.31
N LEU A 25 -32.61 4.52 -35.59
CA LEU A 25 -31.26 4.00 -35.39
C LEU A 25 -31.13 3.72 -33.89
N ALA A 26 -31.08 2.45 -33.53
CA ALA A 26 -30.69 2.02 -32.19
C ALA A 26 -29.21 2.37 -31.99
N THR A 27 -28.93 3.62 -31.63
CA THR A 27 -27.70 3.96 -30.93
C THR A 27 -27.81 3.26 -29.59
N PHE A 28 -27.13 2.11 -29.46
CA PHE A 28 -26.69 1.61 -28.17
C PHE A 28 -25.82 2.69 -27.56
N SER A 29 -26.44 3.58 -26.80
CA SER A 29 -25.73 4.40 -25.83
C SER A 29 -25.08 3.42 -24.87
N ALA A 30 -23.79 3.17 -25.06
CA ALA A 30 -22.95 2.64 -24.01
C ALA A 30 -23.06 3.64 -22.85
N ILE A 31 -23.99 3.38 -21.93
CA ILE A 31 -23.98 4.02 -20.62
C ILE A 31 -22.74 3.43 -19.96
N ALA A 32 -21.60 4.08 -20.17
CA ALA A 32 -20.47 3.92 -19.28
C ALA A 32 -21.02 4.26 -17.89
N CYS A 33 -21.03 3.27 -17.00
CA CYS A 33 -21.32 3.48 -15.58
C CYS A 33 -20.31 4.49 -15.04
N LYS A 34 -20.65 5.78 -15.14
CA LYS A 34 -19.86 6.88 -14.63
C LYS A 34 -20.12 6.95 -13.12
N SER A 35 -19.10 6.64 -12.33
CA SER A 35 -19.13 6.79 -10.88
C SER A 35 -19.33 8.26 -10.51
N ILE A 36 -20.31 8.55 -9.66
CA ILE A 36 -20.76 9.88 -9.25
C ILE A 36 -19.66 10.73 -8.56
N ASN A 37 -18.49 10.15 -8.23
CA ASN A 37 -17.44 10.82 -7.47
C ASN A 37 -16.07 10.94 -8.16
N GLU A 38 -15.88 10.45 -9.39
CA GLU A 38 -14.61 10.63 -10.11
C GLU A 38 -14.44 12.06 -10.68
N ASP A 39 -15.54 12.77 -10.97
CA ASP A 39 -15.50 14.03 -11.72
C ASP A 39 -14.86 15.21 -10.94
N ASN A 40 -14.74 15.10 -9.61
CA ASN A 40 -14.16 16.16 -8.74
C ASN A 40 -12.73 15.88 -8.27
N VAL A 41 -12.13 14.74 -8.66
CA VAL A 41 -10.79 14.34 -8.21
C VAL A 41 -9.86 14.24 -9.41
N LYS A 42 -8.72 14.97 -9.36
CA LYS A 42 -7.69 14.86 -10.38
C LYS A 42 -6.98 13.50 -10.27
N LEU A 43 -7.31 12.60 -11.20
CA LEU A 43 -6.65 11.30 -11.35
C LEU A 43 -5.45 11.39 -12.31
N THR A 44 -4.31 10.91 -11.85
CA THR A 44 -3.08 10.83 -12.66
C THR A 44 -3.16 9.67 -13.66
N PRO A 45 -2.27 9.62 -14.66
CA PRO A 45 -2.12 8.41 -15.48
C PRO A 45 -1.80 7.15 -14.67
N GLU A 46 -0.99 7.26 -13.62
CA GLU A 46 -0.65 6.14 -12.74
C GLU A 46 -1.83 5.68 -11.87
N ASP A 47 -2.73 6.59 -11.48
CA ASP A 47 -3.99 6.21 -10.80
C ASP A 47 -4.87 5.33 -11.72
N ARG A 48 -4.90 5.67 -13.02
CA ARG A 48 -5.62 4.88 -14.03
C ARG A 48 -4.93 3.54 -14.30
N ARG A 49 -3.61 3.53 -14.37
CA ARG A 49 -2.82 2.30 -14.55
C ARG A 49 -2.99 1.35 -13.38
N LEU A 50 -2.95 1.85 -12.15
CA LEU A 50 -3.23 1.07 -10.94
C LEU A 50 -4.62 0.42 -10.99
N LYS A 51 -5.64 1.18 -11.42
CA LYS A 51 -7.00 0.64 -11.58
C LYS A 51 -7.10 -0.46 -12.64
N ALA A 52 -6.36 -0.33 -13.75
CA ALA A 52 -6.43 -1.25 -14.89
C ALA A 52 -5.56 -2.51 -14.72
N GLU A 53 -4.36 -2.35 -14.17
CA GLU A 53 -3.31 -3.38 -14.13
C GLU A 53 -3.05 -3.92 -12.71
N GLY A 54 -3.60 -3.27 -11.68
CA GLY A 54 -3.27 -3.57 -10.29
C GLY A 54 -1.89 -3.07 -9.86
N GLN A 55 -1.18 -2.36 -10.73
CA GLN A 55 0.15 -1.82 -10.50
C GLN A 55 0.20 -0.31 -10.72
N GLY A 56 0.86 0.41 -9.80
CA GLY A 56 0.98 1.86 -9.88
C GLY A 56 2.20 2.35 -9.13
N THR A 57 2.84 3.39 -9.66
CA THR A 57 4.00 4.02 -9.03
C THR A 57 3.85 5.54 -9.00
N ASP A 58 4.57 6.19 -8.10
CA ASP A 58 4.53 7.65 -7.98
C ASP A 58 5.82 8.15 -7.33
N ILE A 59 6.39 9.23 -7.88
CA ILE A 59 7.47 10.00 -7.27
C ILE A 59 7.00 11.44 -7.11
N ARG A 60 7.21 12.02 -5.93
CA ARG A 60 6.94 13.43 -5.70
C ARG A 60 7.87 14.05 -4.66
N GLU A 61 8.09 15.34 -4.81
CA GLU A 61 8.59 16.16 -3.72
C GLU A 61 7.43 16.49 -2.78
N LYS A 62 7.69 16.39 -1.48
CA LYS A 62 6.71 16.67 -0.44
C LYS A 62 7.34 17.57 0.61
N THR A 63 6.75 18.74 0.80
CA THR A 63 7.06 19.59 1.94
C THR A 63 6.35 19.06 3.18
N LEU A 64 7.12 18.85 4.24
CA LEU A 64 6.69 18.31 5.51
C LEU A 64 6.23 19.44 6.46
N GLU A 65 5.69 19.06 7.63
CA GLU A 65 5.25 20.00 8.68
C GLU A 65 6.40 20.88 9.20
N ASN A 66 7.64 20.39 9.13
CA ASN A 66 8.85 21.12 9.50
C ASN A 66 9.45 21.95 8.34
N GLU A 67 8.68 22.17 7.27
CA GLU A 67 9.06 22.91 6.05
C GLU A 67 10.19 22.27 5.22
N LYS A 68 10.72 21.11 5.63
CA LYS A 68 11.70 20.38 4.83
C LYS A 68 11.02 19.67 3.68
N THR A 69 11.70 19.62 2.54
CA THR A 69 11.23 18.88 1.36
C THR A 69 11.92 17.54 1.27
N VAL A 70 11.13 16.48 1.08
CA VAL A 70 11.62 15.10 0.89
C VAL A 70 11.16 14.57 -0.46
N VAL A 71 11.88 13.62 -1.03
CA VAL A 71 11.40 12.88 -2.21
C VAL A 71 10.71 11.60 -1.72
N GLN A 72 9.44 11.45 -2.03
CA GLN A 72 8.64 10.27 -1.70
C GLN A 72 8.51 9.37 -2.93
N LEU A 73 8.71 8.07 -2.72
CA LEU A 73 8.51 7.00 -3.70
C LEU A 73 7.35 6.13 -3.23
N LYS A 74 6.40 5.85 -4.12
CA LYS A 74 5.27 4.95 -3.86
C LYS A 74 5.17 3.87 -4.90
N MET A 75 4.85 2.67 -4.42
CA MET A 75 4.67 1.49 -5.25
C MET A 75 3.45 0.73 -4.76
N ALA A 76 2.56 0.36 -5.67
CA ALA A 76 1.39 -0.45 -5.42
C ALA A 76 1.39 -1.63 -6.40
N GLY A 77 1.15 -2.85 -5.90
CA GLY A 77 1.12 -4.07 -6.72
C GLY A 77 2.49 -4.65 -7.10
N TYR A 78 3.58 -4.13 -6.54
CA TYR A 78 4.95 -4.62 -6.75
C TYR A 78 5.42 -5.47 -5.56
N ASN A 79 4.60 -6.44 -5.15
CA ASN A 79 4.74 -7.12 -3.86
C ASN A 79 6.06 -7.92 -3.69
N GLN A 80 6.77 -8.21 -4.80
CA GLN A 80 8.06 -8.93 -4.77
C GLN A 80 9.28 -8.00 -4.79
N PHE A 81 9.08 -6.69 -4.94
CA PHE A 81 10.16 -5.72 -5.11
C PHE A 81 10.25 -4.74 -3.94
N THR A 82 11.44 -4.56 -3.40
CA THR A 82 11.74 -3.66 -2.27
C THR A 82 13.13 -3.02 -2.45
N PHE A 83 13.34 -1.82 -1.90
CA PHE A 83 14.64 -1.14 -1.92
C PHE A 83 15.59 -1.62 -0.82
N SER A 84 15.07 -2.36 0.16
CA SER A 84 15.84 -2.98 1.24
C SER A 84 15.78 -4.51 1.14
N ASP A 85 16.45 -5.21 2.04
CA ASP A 85 16.31 -6.67 2.21
C ASP A 85 15.13 -7.02 3.13
N TYR A 86 14.32 -6.03 3.48
CA TYR A 86 13.20 -6.16 4.40
C TYR A 86 11.96 -5.42 3.88
N TRP A 87 10.83 -5.77 4.47
CA TRP A 87 9.63 -4.96 4.46
C TRP A 87 9.44 -4.40 5.85
N TRP A 88 9.24 -3.10 5.97
CA TRP A 88 8.97 -2.47 7.26
C TRP A 88 7.46 -2.33 7.45
N LEU A 89 6.92 -2.92 8.52
CA LEU A 89 5.52 -2.70 8.87
C LEU A 89 5.29 -1.33 9.48
N GLU A 90 4.22 -0.66 9.05
CA GLU A 90 3.68 0.53 9.70
C GLU A 90 3.29 0.24 11.16
N SER A 91 2.77 -0.96 11.43
CA SER A 91 2.37 -1.40 12.76
C SER A 91 3.57 -1.89 13.56
N ASP A 92 3.66 -1.44 14.81
CA ASP A 92 4.61 -1.97 15.78
C ASP A 92 4.15 -3.34 16.33
N ASN A 93 5.03 -3.97 17.11
CA ASN A 93 4.75 -5.25 17.73
C ASN A 93 3.54 -5.20 18.69
N GLN A 94 3.32 -4.09 19.38
CA GLN A 94 2.22 -3.93 20.32
C GLN A 94 0.87 -3.93 19.60
N GLN A 95 0.76 -3.19 18.50
CA GLN A 95 -0.43 -3.15 17.67
C GLN A 95 -0.72 -4.52 17.04
N ILE A 96 0.30 -5.21 16.53
CA ILE A 96 0.13 -6.56 15.98
C ILE A 96 -0.30 -7.54 17.07
N ASN A 97 0.25 -7.45 18.28
CA ASN A 97 -0.13 -8.31 19.39
C ASN A 97 -1.62 -8.14 19.73
N VAL A 98 -2.07 -6.88 19.86
CA VAL A 98 -3.50 -6.58 20.09
C VAL A 98 -4.37 -7.10 18.96
N ILE A 99 -3.94 -6.93 17.70
CA ILE A 99 -4.69 -7.45 16.54
C ILE A 99 -4.81 -8.97 16.59
N SER A 100 -3.68 -9.68 16.77
CA SER A 100 -3.65 -11.14 16.84
C SER A 100 -4.49 -11.68 18.00
N GLU A 101 -4.41 -11.05 19.17
CA GLU A 101 -5.07 -11.53 20.40
C GLU A 101 -6.57 -11.23 20.44
N VAL A 102 -6.99 -10.05 19.98
CA VAL A 102 -8.39 -9.58 20.12
C VAL A 102 -9.22 -9.89 18.89
N TYR A 103 -8.68 -9.65 17.70
CA TYR A 103 -9.42 -9.76 16.45
C TYR A 103 -9.05 -11.03 15.68
N GLY A 104 -7.82 -11.53 15.88
CA GLY A 104 -7.23 -12.58 15.06
C GLY A 104 -6.71 -12.05 13.72
N ILE A 105 -5.79 -12.81 13.13
CA ILE A 105 -5.30 -12.62 11.76
C ILE A 105 -5.66 -13.90 11.01
N ASP A 106 -6.23 -13.78 9.82
CA ASP A 106 -6.67 -14.95 9.05
C ASP A 106 -5.53 -15.85 8.59
N ALA A 107 -4.29 -15.37 8.48
CA ALA A 107 -3.13 -16.24 8.28
C ALA A 107 -2.87 -17.14 9.50
N GLU A 108 -3.24 -16.72 10.72
CA GLU A 108 -3.00 -17.41 11.99
C GLU A 108 -4.08 -18.44 12.36
N LYS A 109 -4.79 -19.04 11.38
CA LYS A 109 -6.00 -19.87 11.62
C LYS A 109 -5.81 -20.98 12.66
N SER A 110 -4.62 -21.59 12.69
CA SER A 110 -4.30 -22.70 13.60
C SER A 110 -4.24 -22.29 15.09
N LEU A 111 -4.14 -20.97 15.36
CA LEU A 111 -3.94 -20.39 16.68
C LEU A 111 -5.19 -19.72 17.25
N MET A 112 -6.10 -19.29 16.37
CA MET A 112 -7.24 -18.44 16.73
C MET A 112 -8.14 -19.04 17.82
N SER A 113 -8.41 -20.36 17.79
CA SER A 113 -9.24 -21.00 18.82
C SER A 113 -8.53 -21.08 20.17
N LYS A 114 -7.23 -21.39 20.20
CA LYS A 114 -6.48 -21.60 21.46
C LYS A 114 -6.10 -20.29 22.16
N ARG A 115 -5.75 -19.24 21.41
CA ARG A 115 -5.35 -17.93 21.97
C ARG A 115 -6.55 -17.15 22.49
N SER A 116 -7.59 -17.01 21.67
CA SER A 116 -8.82 -16.29 22.04
C SER A 116 -9.49 -16.92 23.27
N GLU A 117 -9.61 -18.26 23.31
CA GLU A 117 -10.19 -18.94 24.48
C GLU A 117 -9.38 -18.72 25.76
N ARG A 118 -8.04 -18.65 25.67
CA ARG A 118 -7.19 -18.43 26.85
C ARG A 118 -7.37 -17.02 27.40
N ILE A 119 -7.38 -16.01 26.53
CA ILE A 119 -7.52 -14.60 26.94
C ILE A 119 -8.93 -14.33 27.45
N ILE A 120 -9.96 -14.84 26.78
CA ILE A 120 -11.36 -14.75 27.25
C ILE A 120 -11.47 -15.37 28.65
N LYS A 121 -10.95 -16.58 28.87
CA LYS A 121 -10.96 -17.22 30.20
C LYS A 121 -10.18 -16.42 31.25
N GLN A 122 -9.09 -15.74 30.88
CA GLN A 122 -8.30 -14.92 31.80
C GLN A 122 -9.00 -13.60 32.15
N LEU A 123 -9.69 -12.97 31.20
CA LEU A 123 -10.53 -11.79 31.42
C LEU A 123 -11.75 -12.14 32.26
N GLU A 124 -12.47 -13.22 31.92
CA GLU A 124 -13.64 -13.70 32.66
C GLU A 124 -13.32 -14.12 34.09
N SER A 125 -12.13 -14.69 34.33
CA SER A 125 -11.66 -15.04 35.67
C SER A 125 -11.06 -13.86 36.45
N GLY A 126 -11.00 -12.67 35.85
CA GLY A 126 -10.39 -11.47 36.45
C GLY A 126 -8.88 -11.60 36.69
N LYS A 127 -8.22 -12.61 36.10
CA LYS A 127 -6.78 -12.86 36.24
C LYS A 127 -5.93 -11.82 35.52
N ILE A 128 -6.47 -11.21 34.46
CA ILE A 128 -5.90 -10.06 33.79
C ILE A 128 -6.99 -8.99 33.69
N GLN A 129 -6.64 -7.74 34.03
CA GLN A 129 -7.51 -6.58 33.83
C GLN A 129 -7.14 -5.83 32.54
N GLU A 130 -5.89 -5.95 32.11
CA GLU A 130 -5.35 -5.39 30.88
C GLU A 130 -4.35 -6.37 30.26
N LEU A 131 -4.17 -6.28 28.93
CA LEU A 131 -3.14 -7.04 28.23
C LEU A 131 -1.74 -6.58 28.69
N PRO A 132 -0.75 -7.49 28.81
CA PRO A 132 0.58 -7.11 29.23
C PRO A 132 1.16 -6.04 28.28
N SER A 133 1.59 -4.91 28.87
CA SER A 133 2.25 -3.83 28.14
C SER A 133 3.62 -4.31 27.64
N VAL A 134 3.72 -4.58 26.34
CA VAL A 134 5.00 -4.87 25.68
C VAL A 134 5.63 -3.54 25.24
N ILE A 135 6.95 -3.42 25.35
CA ILE A 135 7.68 -2.26 24.80
C ILE A 135 7.45 -2.27 23.28
N SER A 136 6.92 -1.15 22.77
CA SER A 136 6.73 -0.93 21.34
C SER A 136 8.07 -1.00 20.61
N ARG A 137 8.11 -1.81 19.54
CA ARG A 137 9.27 -2.03 18.68
C ARG A 137 8.82 -2.15 17.23
N GLU A 138 9.66 -1.69 16.32
CA GLU A 138 9.49 -1.85 14.88
C GLU A 138 9.46 -3.32 14.48
N VAL A 139 8.67 -3.62 13.45
CA VAL A 139 8.45 -4.97 12.95
C VAL A 139 8.84 -5.02 11.48
N PHE A 140 9.64 -6.02 11.14
CA PHE A 140 10.15 -6.22 9.79
C PHE A 140 9.85 -7.64 9.30
N PHE A 141 9.77 -7.83 7.99
CA PHE A 141 9.83 -9.14 7.36
C PHE A 141 11.02 -9.17 6.41
N LYS A 142 11.90 -10.15 6.56
CA LYS A 142 12.96 -10.36 5.58
C LYS A 142 12.35 -10.72 4.24
N VAL A 143 12.90 -10.18 3.17
CA VAL A 143 12.46 -10.51 1.81
C VAL A 143 12.73 -11.97 1.54
N ASP A 144 11.66 -12.69 1.27
CA ASP A 144 11.67 -14.09 0.90
C ASP A 144 10.41 -14.35 0.05
N ASN A 145 10.15 -15.61 -0.26
CA ASN A 145 8.89 -16.04 -0.85
C ASN A 145 7.71 -15.65 0.08
N LEU A 146 6.83 -14.75 -0.38
CA LEU A 146 5.66 -14.29 0.37
C LEU A 146 4.72 -15.42 0.81
N LYS A 147 4.60 -16.49 0.01
CA LYS A 147 3.81 -17.68 0.37
C LYS A 147 4.47 -18.44 1.52
N ALA A 148 5.80 -18.56 1.52
CA ALA A 148 6.52 -19.18 2.62
C ALA A 148 6.36 -18.36 3.92
N ILE A 149 6.40 -17.03 3.84
CA ILE A 149 6.12 -16.13 4.97
C ILE A 149 4.70 -16.38 5.50
N GLU A 150 3.68 -16.37 4.63
CA GLU A 150 2.29 -16.63 5.02
C GLU A 150 2.12 -18.01 5.67
N GLU A 151 2.74 -19.06 5.09
CA GLU A 151 2.71 -20.42 5.64
C GLU A 151 3.41 -20.52 7.01
N GLU A 152 4.50 -19.77 7.23
CA GLU A 152 5.18 -19.73 8.52
C GLU A 152 4.31 -19.04 9.58
N ILE A 153 3.73 -17.88 9.24
CA ILE A 153 2.78 -17.16 10.10
C ILE A 153 1.63 -18.09 10.53
N GLY A 154 1.12 -18.90 9.60
CA GLY A 154 0.06 -19.86 9.92
C GLY A 154 0.45 -21.03 10.82
N LYS A 155 1.75 -21.29 10.99
CA LYS A 155 2.29 -22.29 11.93
C LYS A 155 2.65 -21.70 13.29
N THR A 156 3.12 -20.45 13.33
CA THR A 156 3.70 -19.81 14.53
C THR A 156 2.92 -18.59 14.98
N SER A 157 3.12 -17.45 14.33
CA SER A 157 2.32 -16.21 14.35
C SER A 157 3.07 -15.10 13.62
N MET A 158 2.39 -14.00 13.32
CA MET A 158 2.98 -12.85 12.64
C MET A 158 4.18 -12.27 13.40
N LEU A 159 4.08 -12.15 14.73
CA LEU A 159 5.17 -11.65 15.56
C LEU A 159 6.35 -12.62 15.65
N GLU A 160 6.09 -13.92 15.77
CA GLU A 160 7.15 -14.93 15.87
C GLU A 160 7.92 -15.08 14.54
N THR A 161 7.26 -14.90 13.39
CA THR A 161 7.92 -14.89 12.07
C THR A 161 8.67 -13.59 11.79
N SER A 162 8.25 -12.48 12.42
CA SER A 162 8.83 -11.17 12.17
C SER A 162 10.28 -11.03 12.63
N LYS A 163 10.93 -9.98 12.13
CA LYS A 163 12.29 -9.56 12.44
C LYS A 163 12.26 -8.23 13.18
N SER A 164 13.33 -7.99 13.93
CA SER A 164 13.63 -6.77 14.66
C SER A 164 14.71 -5.95 13.95
N LEU A 165 15.06 -4.79 14.51
CA LEU A 165 16.16 -3.97 14.01
C LEU A 165 17.51 -4.70 14.08
N ASP A 166 17.73 -5.48 15.14
CA ASP A 166 18.97 -6.20 15.39
C ASP A 166 19.23 -7.29 14.34
N ASP A 167 18.18 -7.85 13.74
CA ASP A 167 18.28 -8.84 12.67
C ASP A 167 18.88 -8.26 11.38
N GLN A 168 18.87 -6.92 11.21
CA GLN A 168 19.46 -6.24 10.06
C GLN A 168 20.99 -6.09 10.15
N THR A 169 21.62 -6.51 11.26
CA THR A 169 23.07 -6.32 11.50
C THR A 169 23.95 -6.96 10.42
N ASN A 170 23.53 -8.12 9.89
CA ASN A 170 24.28 -8.87 8.88
C ASN A 170 23.93 -8.46 7.43
N SER A 171 23.00 -7.52 7.24
CA SER A 171 22.68 -6.99 5.92
C SER A 171 23.65 -5.87 5.55
N ASP A 172 23.97 -5.75 4.26
CA ASP A 172 24.76 -4.65 3.75
C ASP A 172 24.11 -3.31 4.13
N LYS A 173 24.91 -2.33 4.57
CA LYS A 173 24.43 -1.00 5.02
C LYS A 173 23.42 -0.38 4.05
N GLN A 174 23.67 -0.52 2.74
CA GLN A 174 22.85 0.04 1.68
C GLN A 174 21.49 -0.65 1.49
N PHE A 175 21.29 -1.87 1.99
CA PHE A 175 20.02 -2.61 1.89
C PHE A 175 19.30 -2.76 3.22
N LYS A 176 19.74 -2.05 4.26
CA LYS A 176 18.94 -1.86 5.48
C LYS A 176 17.73 -0.96 5.18
N THR A 177 16.72 -1.05 6.04
CA THR A 177 15.44 -0.30 5.93
C THR A 177 15.61 1.21 5.99
N ILE A 178 16.70 1.68 6.62
CA ILE A 178 17.21 3.04 6.48
C ILE A 178 18.68 2.95 6.11
N SER A 179 19.11 3.73 5.13
CA SER A 179 20.51 3.79 4.70
C SER A 179 20.85 5.16 4.14
N LEU A 180 22.15 5.45 4.00
CA LEU A 180 22.63 6.72 3.46
C LEU A 180 22.87 6.63 1.95
N VAL A 181 22.37 7.59 1.21
CA VAL A 181 22.71 7.87 -0.20
C VAL A 181 23.59 9.12 -0.20
N SER A 182 24.84 8.97 -0.64
CA SER A 182 25.85 10.04 -0.66
C SER A 182 26.14 10.59 -2.06
N ASP A 183 25.79 9.80 -3.08
CA ASP A 183 26.19 10.03 -4.46
C ASP A 183 25.29 9.25 -5.44
N GLU A 184 25.55 9.42 -6.73
CA GLU A 184 24.78 8.76 -7.79
C GLU A 184 24.98 7.23 -7.79
N GLU A 185 26.15 6.72 -7.44
CA GLU A 185 26.42 5.27 -7.43
C GLU A 185 25.66 4.55 -6.30
N SER A 186 25.73 5.10 -5.09
CA SER A 186 24.96 4.65 -3.93
C SER A 186 23.45 4.74 -4.20
N LEU A 187 22.98 5.80 -4.88
CA LEU A 187 21.58 5.90 -5.30
C LEU A 187 21.19 4.78 -6.29
N LYS A 188 21.99 4.52 -7.34
CA LYS A 188 21.72 3.45 -8.31
C LYS A 188 21.64 2.08 -7.64
N THR A 189 22.56 1.81 -6.73
CA THR A 189 22.61 0.54 -6.01
C THR A 189 21.40 0.36 -5.10
N GLN A 190 21.03 1.39 -4.32
CA GLN A 190 19.89 1.32 -3.40
C GLN A 190 18.53 1.33 -4.09
N LEU A 191 18.46 1.94 -5.28
CA LEU A 191 17.32 1.79 -6.17
C LEU A 191 17.35 0.45 -6.93
N ARG A 192 18.35 -0.41 -6.76
CA ARG A 192 18.47 -1.69 -7.47
C ARG A 192 18.36 -1.57 -9.00
N VAL A 193 18.88 -0.47 -9.55
CA VAL A 193 18.90 -0.22 -11.01
C VAL A 193 20.27 -0.47 -11.64
N SER A 194 21.29 -0.81 -10.85
CA SER A 194 22.57 -1.29 -11.36
C SER A 194 22.41 -2.67 -11.99
N GLU A 195 23.27 -3.02 -12.95
CA GLU A 195 23.21 -4.33 -13.62
C GLU A 195 23.36 -5.49 -12.64
N GLN A 196 24.25 -5.35 -11.65
CA GLN A 196 24.42 -6.35 -10.59
C GLN A 196 23.13 -6.57 -9.79
N GLU A 197 22.42 -5.51 -9.42
CA GLU A 197 21.18 -5.64 -8.63
C GLU A 197 20.01 -6.15 -9.48
N LYS A 198 19.96 -5.81 -10.77
CA LYS A 198 19.00 -6.40 -11.71
C LYS A 198 19.19 -7.91 -11.84
N GLU A 199 20.44 -8.39 -11.91
CA GLU A 199 20.76 -9.81 -11.97
C GLU A 199 20.35 -10.53 -10.67
N LYS A 200 20.72 -9.97 -9.50
CA LYS A 200 20.32 -10.51 -8.20
C LYS A 200 18.81 -10.62 -8.05
N PHE A 201 18.05 -9.59 -8.46
CA PHE A 201 16.60 -9.64 -8.42
C PHE A 201 16.04 -10.74 -9.32
N SER A 202 16.56 -10.87 -10.54
CA SER A 202 16.09 -11.88 -11.50
C SER A 202 16.37 -13.30 -11.01
N GLN A 203 17.55 -13.51 -10.41
CA GLN A 203 17.91 -14.76 -9.74
C GLN A 203 16.97 -15.05 -8.56
N PHE A 204 16.73 -14.08 -7.68
CA PHE A 204 15.81 -14.22 -6.55
C PHE A 204 14.41 -14.63 -7.01
N ILE A 205 13.85 -13.96 -8.02
CA ILE A 205 12.50 -14.28 -8.52
C ILE A 205 12.44 -15.72 -9.05
N LYS A 206 13.44 -16.16 -9.82
CA LYS A 206 13.47 -17.53 -10.35
C LYS A 206 13.67 -18.59 -9.28
N GLU A 207 14.50 -18.32 -8.27
CA GLU A 207 14.82 -19.28 -7.21
C GLU A 207 13.72 -19.38 -6.16
N LYS A 208 13.13 -18.25 -5.77
CA LYS A 208 12.25 -18.15 -4.62
C LYS A 208 10.78 -18.03 -4.98
N VAL A 209 10.43 -17.49 -6.15
CA VAL A 209 9.04 -17.21 -6.52
C VAL A 209 8.54 -18.20 -7.57
N ASP A 210 9.09 -18.16 -8.78
CA ASP A 210 8.74 -19.08 -9.87
C ASP A 210 9.86 -19.14 -10.93
N SER A 211 10.43 -20.34 -11.10
CA SER A 211 11.55 -20.59 -12.01
C SER A 211 11.16 -20.53 -13.50
N ASN A 212 9.86 -20.53 -13.83
CA ASN A 212 9.38 -20.52 -15.21
C ASN A 212 9.11 -19.10 -15.75
N LEU A 213 9.31 -18.06 -14.94
CA LEU A 213 9.09 -16.67 -15.39
C LEU A 213 10.13 -16.27 -16.44
N THR A 214 9.62 -15.69 -17.54
CA THR A 214 10.43 -15.05 -18.58
C THR A 214 11.02 -13.73 -18.09
N GLU A 215 12.10 -13.26 -18.73
CA GLU A 215 12.70 -11.96 -18.39
C GLU A 215 11.70 -10.79 -18.51
N GLU A 216 10.80 -10.83 -19.50
CA GLU A 216 9.75 -9.81 -19.64
C GLU A 216 8.78 -9.81 -18.45
N GLN A 217 8.43 -10.99 -17.93
CA GLN A 217 7.56 -11.10 -16.75
C GLN A 217 8.29 -10.62 -15.49
N ILE A 218 9.58 -10.93 -15.35
CA ILE A 218 10.40 -10.47 -14.22
C ILE A 218 10.54 -8.95 -14.23
N GLU A 219 10.72 -8.34 -15.40
CA GLU A 219 10.81 -6.88 -15.52
C GLU A 219 9.53 -6.19 -15.07
N LYS A 220 8.35 -6.78 -15.35
CA LYS A 220 7.04 -6.28 -14.88
C LYS A 220 6.84 -6.38 -13.36
N LEU A 221 7.70 -7.10 -12.64
CA LEU A 221 7.71 -7.14 -11.17
C LEU A 221 8.51 -6.01 -10.55
N LYS A 222 9.26 -5.22 -11.35
CA LYS A 222 10.00 -4.05 -10.90
C LYS A 222 9.15 -2.78 -11.09
N PRO A 223 9.33 -1.75 -10.25
CA PRO A 223 8.55 -0.52 -10.31
C PRO A 223 8.98 0.44 -11.44
N TRP A 224 9.95 0.05 -12.26
CA TRP A 224 10.59 0.92 -13.24
C TRP A 224 9.70 1.11 -14.46
N ASN A 225 9.27 2.35 -14.69
CA ASN A 225 8.44 2.73 -15.82
C ASN A 225 8.65 4.22 -16.15
N SER A 226 7.92 4.75 -17.13
CA SER A 226 8.07 6.15 -17.55
C SER A 226 7.77 7.21 -16.47
N TYR A 227 7.07 6.84 -15.39
CA TYR A 227 6.74 7.72 -14.27
C TYR A 227 7.70 7.59 -13.10
N VAL A 228 8.44 6.47 -13.03
CA VAL A 228 9.41 6.17 -11.97
C VAL A 228 10.67 5.59 -12.59
N THR A 229 11.67 6.46 -12.76
CA THR A 229 13.00 6.13 -13.29
C THR A 229 14.09 6.65 -12.38
N PHE A 230 15.30 6.13 -12.54
CA PHE A 230 16.49 6.63 -11.87
C PHE A 230 16.68 8.15 -12.09
N ASP A 231 16.60 8.60 -13.34
CA ASP A 231 16.82 10.01 -13.68
C ASP A 231 15.76 10.93 -13.05
N LEU A 232 14.48 10.53 -13.06
CA LEU A 232 13.41 11.31 -12.42
C LEU A 232 13.60 11.44 -10.91
N ILE A 233 14.13 10.41 -10.25
CA ILE A 233 14.44 10.46 -8.82
C ILE A 233 15.66 11.37 -8.61
N LYS A 234 16.73 11.16 -9.38
CA LYS A 234 17.98 11.92 -9.26
C LYS A 234 17.75 13.42 -9.45
N ASP A 235 16.97 13.82 -10.44
CA ASP A 235 16.68 15.23 -10.77
C ASP A 235 15.95 15.96 -9.63
N LYS A 236 15.36 15.23 -8.69
CA LYS A 236 14.70 15.78 -7.48
C LYS A 236 15.61 15.87 -6.27
N LEU A 237 16.84 15.36 -6.37
CA LEU A 237 17.82 15.37 -5.29
C LEU A 237 18.89 16.40 -5.58
N ASN A 238 19.37 17.05 -4.53
CA ASN A 238 20.57 17.88 -4.55
C ASN A 238 21.71 17.10 -3.87
N LEU A 239 22.22 16.10 -4.59
CA LEU A 239 23.36 15.28 -4.14
C LEU A 239 24.69 16.05 -4.10
N GLU A 240 24.74 17.29 -4.61
CA GLU A 240 25.92 18.15 -4.47
C GLU A 240 26.05 18.64 -3.02
N ASN A 241 24.93 19.14 -2.46
CA ASN A 241 24.91 19.77 -1.14
C ASN A 241 24.43 18.85 0.00
N ASN A 242 23.66 17.80 -0.32
CA ASN A 242 23.03 16.94 0.69
C ASN A 242 23.43 15.47 0.47
N ASN A 243 23.51 14.74 1.57
CA ASN A 243 23.27 13.30 1.55
C ASN A 243 21.79 13.06 1.85
N TYR A 244 21.33 11.83 1.67
CA TYR A 244 19.94 11.47 1.94
C TYR A 244 19.87 10.21 2.79
N LEU A 245 19.09 10.25 3.87
CA LEU A 245 18.62 9.01 4.49
C LEU A 245 17.47 8.46 3.67
N PHE A 246 17.69 7.31 3.06
CA PHE A 246 16.68 6.58 2.33
C PHE A 246 15.94 5.65 3.29
N ILE A 247 14.75 6.07 3.71
CA ILE A 247 13.81 5.32 4.55
C ILE A 247 12.92 4.50 3.63
N LYS A 248 12.90 3.18 3.75
CA LYS A 248 12.37 2.32 2.69
C LYS A 248 11.26 1.39 3.14
N ASP A 249 10.39 1.13 2.17
CA ASP A 249 9.51 -0.02 2.10
C ASP A 249 8.55 -0.15 3.27
N LEU A 250 8.10 1.00 3.80
CA LEU A 250 7.08 1.02 4.84
C LEU A 250 5.73 0.64 4.21
N THR A 251 5.11 -0.41 4.75
CA THR A 251 3.95 -1.06 4.15
C THR A 251 3.01 -1.61 5.23
N ARG A 252 1.83 -2.04 4.81
CA ARG A 252 0.92 -2.89 5.60
C ARG A 252 1.03 -4.32 5.12
N PHE A 253 0.94 -5.26 6.05
CA PHE A 253 0.81 -6.69 5.77
C PHE A 253 -0.56 -7.22 6.15
N ILE A 254 -1.27 -6.51 7.02
CA ILE A 254 -2.60 -6.88 7.50
C ILE A 254 -3.56 -5.70 7.36
N GLU A 255 -4.80 -5.99 7.04
CA GLU A 255 -5.87 -5.00 6.96
C GLU A 255 -7.09 -5.46 7.75
N ASN A 256 -7.84 -4.52 8.31
CA ASN A 256 -9.13 -4.85 8.89
C ASN A 256 -10.04 -5.44 7.79
N ALA A 257 -10.71 -6.57 8.05
CA ALA A 257 -11.51 -7.26 7.04
C ALA A 257 -12.55 -6.36 6.37
N ASP A 258 -13.25 -5.51 7.12
CA ASP A 258 -14.24 -4.62 6.51
C ASP A 258 -13.58 -3.60 5.58
N SER A 259 -12.39 -3.08 5.93
CA SER A 259 -11.63 -2.20 5.05
C SER A 259 -11.16 -2.93 3.78
N TYR A 260 -10.66 -4.15 3.93
CA TYR A 260 -10.19 -4.98 2.81
C TYR A 260 -11.34 -5.28 1.82
N TYR A 261 -12.48 -5.78 2.32
CA TYR A 261 -13.62 -6.10 1.46
C TYR A 261 -14.36 -4.86 0.94
N ALA A 262 -14.20 -3.70 1.57
CA ALA A 262 -14.74 -2.43 1.11
C ALA A 262 -13.86 -1.73 0.06
N GLU A 263 -12.69 -2.26 -0.31
CA GLU A 263 -11.81 -1.62 -1.30
C GLU A 263 -12.52 -1.41 -2.65
N LYS A 264 -13.38 -2.36 -3.06
CA LYS A 264 -14.21 -2.23 -4.28
C LYS A 264 -15.25 -1.10 -4.22
N TYR A 265 -15.52 -0.56 -3.04
CA TYR A 265 -16.46 0.54 -2.82
C TYR A 265 -15.76 1.89 -2.75
N LYS A 266 -14.43 1.96 -2.86
CA LYS A 266 -13.70 3.23 -2.93
C LYS A 266 -14.19 4.08 -4.10
N ALA A 267 -14.37 5.37 -3.84
CA ALA A 267 -14.87 6.33 -4.83
C ALA A 267 -14.00 6.40 -6.09
N TYR A 268 -12.70 6.16 -5.93
CA TYR A 268 -11.70 6.11 -6.99
C TYR A 268 -10.50 5.27 -6.55
N VAL A 269 -9.54 5.04 -7.44
CA VAL A 269 -8.25 4.41 -7.12
C VAL A 269 -7.16 5.46 -7.18
N LYS A 270 -6.23 5.45 -6.23
CA LYS A 270 -5.13 6.42 -6.18
C LYS A 270 -3.84 5.78 -5.66
N VAL A 271 -2.74 6.00 -6.37
CA VAL A 271 -1.41 5.48 -5.98
C VAL A 271 -0.94 6.16 -4.70
N ASP A 272 -1.07 7.49 -4.63
CA ASP A 272 -0.72 8.26 -3.43
C ASP A 272 -1.80 8.18 -2.35
N THR A 273 -1.90 7.00 -1.77
CA THR A 273 -2.72 6.67 -0.60
C THR A 273 -1.84 5.91 0.38
N GLY A 274 -2.34 5.65 1.59
CA GLY A 274 -1.56 4.93 2.58
C GLY A 274 -0.72 5.85 3.47
N VAL A 275 0.39 5.29 3.96
CA VAL A 275 1.27 5.99 4.90
C VAL A 275 1.96 7.17 4.21
N GLN A 276 2.24 8.18 5.03
CA GLN A 276 2.81 9.45 4.64
C GLN A 276 3.81 9.86 5.71
N LEU A 277 4.99 10.35 5.33
CA LEU A 277 5.84 11.07 6.27
C LEU A 277 5.25 12.47 6.48
N SER A 278 5.02 12.83 7.74
CA SER A 278 4.52 14.14 8.17
C SER A 278 5.65 15.04 8.66
N ASP A 279 6.59 14.46 9.41
CA ASP A 279 7.74 15.15 9.99
C ASP A 279 8.85 14.12 10.30
N TYR A 280 10.08 14.60 10.43
CA TYR A 280 11.21 13.82 10.91
C TYR A 280 12.22 14.70 11.68
N LYS A 281 12.95 14.06 12.60
CA LYS A 281 14.09 14.66 13.29
C LYS A 281 15.24 13.69 13.36
N ILE A 282 16.46 14.17 13.09
CA ILE A 282 17.69 13.39 13.20
C ILE A 282 18.54 14.05 14.27
N ASN A 283 18.90 13.28 15.30
CA ASN A 283 19.84 13.71 16.33
C ASN A 283 21.09 12.84 16.25
N LYS A 284 22.18 13.43 15.76
CA LYS A 284 23.47 12.74 15.60
C LYS A 284 24.17 12.44 16.92
N GLU A 285 24.02 13.31 17.92
CA GLU A 285 24.67 13.14 19.23
C GLU A 285 24.09 11.92 19.96
N THR A 286 22.78 11.75 19.88
CA THR A 286 22.08 10.61 20.49
C THR A 286 21.84 9.45 19.52
N LYS A 287 22.34 9.55 18.28
CA LYS A 287 22.07 8.63 17.17
C LYS A 287 20.61 8.20 17.10
N THR A 288 19.70 9.17 17.09
CA THR A 288 18.25 8.93 17.09
C THR A 288 17.58 9.51 15.86
N ILE A 289 16.77 8.70 15.16
CA ILE A 289 15.88 9.13 14.09
C ILE A 289 14.46 9.10 14.65
N THR A 290 13.77 10.24 14.64
CA THR A 290 12.34 10.32 14.99
C THR A 290 11.55 10.52 13.71
N LEU A 291 10.55 9.67 13.47
CA LEU A 291 9.66 9.73 12.31
C LEU A 291 8.23 9.95 12.77
N LYS A 292 7.49 10.85 12.11
CA LYS A 292 6.08 11.07 12.35
C LYS A 292 5.31 10.73 11.08
N PHE A 293 4.33 9.84 11.20
CA PHE A 293 3.54 9.38 10.05
C PHE A 293 2.08 9.84 10.09
N SER A 294 1.57 10.27 8.94
CA SER A 294 0.15 10.49 8.65
C SER A 294 -0.38 9.42 7.68
N TYR A 295 -1.70 9.44 7.42
CA TYR A 295 -2.34 8.48 6.52
C TYR A 295 -3.32 9.17 5.59
N VAL A 296 -3.27 8.82 4.31
CA VAL A 296 -4.21 9.31 3.30
C VAL A 296 -5.11 8.15 2.87
N THR A 297 -6.42 8.31 3.10
CA THR A 297 -7.44 7.35 2.68
C THR A 297 -8.17 7.85 1.44
N VAL A 298 -8.79 6.91 0.72
CA VAL A 298 -9.82 7.23 -0.28
C VAL A 298 -11.19 7.06 0.37
N PRO A 299 -12.11 8.02 0.20
CA PRO A 299 -13.48 7.89 0.68
C PRO A 299 -14.23 6.77 -0.05
N ASP A 300 -15.22 6.20 0.62
CA ASP A 300 -16.13 5.23 -0.01
C ASP A 300 -17.15 5.97 -0.89
N SER A 301 -17.60 5.33 -1.97
CA SER A 301 -18.60 5.86 -2.90
C SER A 301 -20.01 5.92 -2.33
N PHE A 302 -20.27 5.15 -1.27
CA PHE A 302 -21.53 5.13 -0.53
C PHE A 302 -21.30 4.64 0.90
N PHE A 303 -22.28 4.86 1.79
CA PHE A 303 -22.24 4.34 3.15
C PHE A 303 -22.32 2.82 3.14
N VAL A 304 -21.22 2.17 3.54
CA VAL A 304 -21.19 0.72 3.73
C VAL A 304 -21.72 0.43 5.13
N THR A 305 -22.91 -0.15 5.23
CA THR A 305 -23.41 -0.69 6.51
C THR A 305 -22.55 -1.90 6.89
N LYS A 306 -21.84 -1.79 8.01
CA LYS A 306 -21.00 -2.86 8.55
C LYS A 306 -21.82 -3.69 9.54
N THR A 307 -21.73 -5.02 9.46
CA THR A 307 -22.19 -5.87 10.56
C THR A 307 -21.24 -5.70 11.74
N LEU A 308 -21.74 -5.76 12.97
CA LEU A 308 -20.93 -5.66 14.19
C LEU A 308 -20.10 -6.92 14.49
N ASP A 309 -20.00 -7.84 13.52
CA ASP A 309 -19.27 -9.10 13.71
C ASP A 309 -17.77 -8.79 13.80
N ILE A 310 -17.13 -9.27 14.86
CA ILE A 310 -15.68 -9.25 14.98
C ILE A 310 -15.13 -10.21 13.92
N LYS A 311 -14.55 -9.65 12.86
CA LYS A 311 -13.88 -10.40 11.80
C LYS A 311 -12.36 -10.35 12.00
N PRO A 312 -11.65 -11.45 11.70
CA PRO A 312 -10.20 -11.42 11.71
C PRO A 312 -9.66 -10.41 10.71
N TYR A 313 -8.51 -9.83 11.03
CA TYR A 313 -7.74 -9.06 10.06
C TYR A 313 -7.30 -9.99 8.92
N VAL A 314 -7.23 -9.44 7.72
CA VAL A 314 -6.82 -10.16 6.51
C VAL A 314 -5.34 -9.92 6.26
N TYR A 315 -4.56 -10.98 6.16
CA TYR A 315 -3.20 -10.95 5.65
C TYR A 315 -3.23 -10.64 4.15
N THR A 316 -2.48 -9.62 3.77
CA THR A 316 -2.46 -9.07 2.41
C THR A 316 -1.07 -9.08 1.79
N GLY A 317 -0.03 -9.33 2.59
CA GLY A 317 1.35 -9.08 2.19
C GLY A 317 1.60 -7.59 1.86
N PRO A 318 2.76 -7.24 1.29
CA PRO A 318 3.15 -5.85 1.02
C PRO A 318 2.48 -5.27 -0.24
N ARG A 319 1.17 -5.00 -0.19
CA ARG A 319 0.42 -4.50 -1.38
C ARG A 319 0.82 -3.09 -1.81
N LYS A 320 1.19 -2.24 -0.85
CA LYS A 320 1.52 -0.82 -1.07
C LYS A 320 2.66 -0.41 -0.15
N SER A 321 3.78 -0.04 -0.73
CA SER A 321 4.94 0.45 0.00
C SER A 321 5.19 1.93 -0.27
N THR A 322 5.72 2.61 0.75
CA THR A 322 6.17 3.99 0.65
C THR A 322 7.58 4.11 1.19
N SER A 323 8.40 4.85 0.45
CA SER A 323 9.79 5.13 0.78
C SER A 323 10.06 6.62 0.66
N TRP A 324 11.07 7.13 1.36
CA TRP A 324 11.42 8.55 1.40
C TRP A 324 12.93 8.73 1.35
N LEU A 325 13.38 9.63 0.49
CA LEU A 325 14.73 10.19 0.51
C LEU A 325 14.66 11.50 1.29
N VAL A 326 15.24 11.47 2.50
CA VAL A 326 15.18 12.54 3.47
C VAL A 326 16.53 13.28 3.50
N PRO A 327 16.59 14.59 3.20
CA PRO A 327 17.86 15.30 3.12
C PRO A 327 18.50 15.44 4.49
N VAL A 328 19.83 15.29 4.48
CA VAL A 328 20.75 15.63 5.58
C VAL A 328 21.93 16.38 4.99
N ASP A 329 22.38 17.41 5.68
CA ASP A 329 23.52 18.19 5.22
C ASP A 329 24.75 17.28 5.12
N LYS A 330 25.52 17.39 4.03
CA LYS A 330 26.72 16.55 3.82
C LYS A 330 27.72 16.59 4.97
N ASN A 331 27.85 17.76 5.59
CA ASN A 331 28.75 17.98 6.71
C ASN A 331 28.22 17.40 8.03
N GLU A 332 26.94 17.04 8.11
CA GLU A 332 26.33 16.51 9.32
C GLU A 332 26.38 14.98 9.42
N LEU A 333 26.32 14.27 8.28
CA LEU A 333 26.27 12.81 8.27
C LEU A 333 26.92 12.24 7.00
N SER A 334 28.18 11.80 7.11
CA SER A 334 28.97 11.25 5.99
C SER A 334 29.05 9.72 5.97
N ASP A 335 28.78 9.04 7.09
CA ASP A 335 28.63 7.58 7.18
C ASP A 335 27.40 7.29 8.05
N PHE A 336 26.75 6.18 7.78
CA PHE A 336 25.55 5.76 8.48
C PHE A 336 25.45 4.23 8.47
N ASP A 337 25.25 3.68 9.67
CA ASP A 337 24.82 2.30 9.84
C ASP A 337 23.60 2.28 10.74
N LEU A 338 22.47 1.78 10.23
CA LEU A 338 21.22 1.71 10.98
C LEU A 338 21.36 1.04 12.35
N ASN A 339 22.22 0.03 12.49
CA ASN A 339 22.37 -0.69 13.76
C ASN A 339 23.03 0.15 14.86
N GLU A 340 23.65 1.29 14.52
CA GLU A 340 24.16 2.24 15.50
C GLU A 340 23.12 3.28 15.94
N TRP A 341 21.91 3.25 15.35
CA TRP A 341 20.89 4.26 15.53
C TRP A 341 19.62 3.68 16.15
N THR A 342 18.93 4.52 16.92
CA THR A 342 17.60 4.24 17.46
C THR A 342 16.54 4.89 16.59
N ILE A 343 15.51 4.13 16.19
CA ILE A 343 14.31 4.67 15.55
C ILE A 343 13.29 4.98 16.65
N LYS A 344 12.58 6.10 16.49
CA LYS A 344 11.42 6.45 17.30
C LYS A 344 10.28 6.86 16.38
N ILE A 345 9.15 6.19 16.51
CA ILE A 345 7.92 6.61 15.84
C ILE A 345 7.19 7.56 16.79
N ALA A 346 7.11 8.84 16.42
CA ALA A 346 6.30 9.81 17.15
C ALA A 346 4.84 9.41 16.99
N SER A 347 4.18 9.08 18.11
CA SER A 347 2.77 8.69 18.08
C SER A 347 1.93 9.81 17.47
N ARG A 348 0.89 9.42 16.72
CA ARG A 348 -0.22 10.32 16.49
C ARG A 348 -0.79 10.63 17.87
N THR A 349 -0.73 11.87 18.30
CA THR A 349 -1.76 12.39 19.20
C THR A 349 -3.09 12.17 18.49
N SER A 350 -3.73 11.05 18.80
CA SER A 350 -5.11 10.79 18.41
C SER A 350 -5.97 11.52 19.42
N ARG A 351 -6.61 12.60 18.95
CA ARG A 351 -7.88 13.20 19.39
C ARG A 351 -7.91 14.64 18.92
N ASP A 352 -8.67 14.89 17.86
CA ASP A 352 -9.80 15.82 17.90
C ASP A 352 -10.99 15.13 17.22
#